data_AF-A0A378N5T5-F1
#
_entry.id   AF-A0A378N5T5-F1
#
_cell.length_a   1.000
_cell.length_b   1.000
_cell.length_c   1.000
_cell.angle_alpha   90.00
_cell.angle_beta   90.00
_cell.angle_gamma   90.00
#
_symmetry.space_group_name_H-M   'P 1'
#
loop_
_entity.id
_entity.type
_entity.pdbx_description
1 polymer ?
#
loop_
_entity_poly.entity_id
_entity_poly.type
_entity_poly.pdbx_seq_one_letter_code
_entity_poly.pdbx_strand_id
1 'polypeptide(L)'
;MKLKNYQNEALNRVSHYFSACLQSDAKTAFSQIQPEYSYKIPSEHSNLRDVPYVCVRIPTGGGKTLLASHSIARIAKQYLDCDFPVTLWPVPSRTIKTQTTEALKNPQHPYRAVLDKTFNREVMVIESEDFDLLRPQDFGNKAIVIVSTIQNFRVENQDGRKIYAFNEKLTAHFERLLPHIQANLEKISTTDLQENGLTSKQTGKIKCSFANLLRAYQPLVIVDEAHNARTSLSFDVLSQLSPSAILEFTATPNTDRKAGSNVLYHVSASHLKAEEMIKLPIVLTEHHNWQQAIDGAVINRGALAQKAQYESEYVRPIYCFKLSRKTAK
;
A
#
# COMPACT_ATOMS: atom_id res chain seq x y z
N MET A 1 -5.40 -21.23 -4.93
CA MET A 1 -6.62 -20.88 -4.16
C MET A 1 -7.59 -20.14 -5.06
N LYS A 2 -8.89 -20.47 -5.02
CA LYS A 2 -9.93 -19.75 -5.79
C LYS A 2 -10.36 -18.51 -5.01
N LEU A 3 -10.49 -17.37 -5.68
CA LEU A 3 -11.00 -16.14 -5.06
C LEU A 3 -12.49 -16.26 -4.77
N LYS A 4 -12.91 -15.66 -3.65
CA LYS A 4 -14.31 -15.53 -3.24
C LYS A 4 -15.05 -14.53 -4.13
N ASN A 5 -16.38 -14.53 -4.10
CA ASN A 5 -17.16 -13.69 -5.03
C ASN A 5 -16.89 -12.19 -4.81
N TYR A 6 -16.93 -11.71 -3.56
CA TYR A 6 -16.62 -10.30 -3.27
C TYR A 6 -15.19 -9.90 -3.64
N GLN A 7 -14.24 -10.85 -3.62
CA GLN A 7 -12.85 -10.62 -4.01
C GLN A 7 -12.76 -10.43 -5.52
N ASN A 8 -13.46 -11.27 -6.30
CA ASN A 8 -13.54 -11.11 -7.75
C ASN A 8 -14.24 -9.79 -8.13
N GLU A 9 -15.34 -9.44 -7.46
CA GLU A 9 -16.05 -8.18 -7.70
C GLU A 9 -15.17 -6.96 -7.40
N ALA A 10 -14.45 -6.97 -6.27
CA ALA A 10 -13.51 -5.93 -5.92
C ALA A 10 -12.43 -5.75 -7.00
N LEU A 11 -11.81 -6.84 -7.46
CA LEU A 11 -10.80 -6.77 -8.53
C LEU A 11 -11.40 -6.34 -9.87
N ASN A 12 -12.62 -6.74 -10.19
CA ASN A 12 -13.28 -6.32 -11.42
C ASN A 12 -13.57 -4.81 -11.41
N ARG A 13 -13.96 -4.25 -10.26
CA ARG A 13 -14.12 -2.79 -10.09
C ARG A 13 -12.79 -2.06 -10.26
N VAL A 14 -11.71 -2.56 -9.63
CA VAL A 14 -10.34 -2.04 -9.81
C VAL A 14 -9.95 -2.05 -11.28
N SER A 15 -10.10 -3.20 -11.96
CA SER A 15 -9.82 -3.35 -13.39
C SER A 15 -10.59 -2.36 -14.26
N HIS A 16 -11.89 -2.21 -14.00
CA HIS A 16 -12.74 -1.30 -14.76
C HIS A 16 -12.30 0.16 -14.58
N TYR A 17 -12.02 0.59 -13.35
CA TYR A 17 -11.53 1.95 -13.08
C TYR A 17 -10.23 2.25 -13.82
N PHE A 18 -9.23 1.39 -13.66
CA PHE A 18 -7.93 1.61 -14.29
C PHE A 18 -7.98 1.54 -15.83
N SER A 19 -8.87 0.72 -16.39
CA SER A 19 -9.11 0.72 -17.85
C SER A 19 -9.79 2.02 -18.31
N ALA A 20 -10.73 2.56 -17.53
CA ALA A 20 -11.39 3.83 -17.84
C ALA A 20 -10.44 5.04 -17.76
N CYS A 21 -9.40 4.97 -16.91
CA CYS A 21 -8.33 5.98 -16.87
C CYS A 21 -7.49 6.05 -18.15
N LEU A 22 -7.55 5.06 -19.04
CA LEU A 22 -6.90 5.15 -20.37
C LEU A 22 -7.68 6.04 -21.34
N GLN A 23 -8.96 6.28 -21.08
CA GLN A 23 -9.87 7.02 -21.97
C GLN A 23 -10.26 8.39 -21.41
N SER A 24 -10.02 8.63 -20.12
CA SER A 24 -10.44 9.85 -19.42
C SER A 24 -9.54 10.09 -18.20
N ASP A 25 -9.56 11.30 -17.65
CA ASP A 25 -8.83 11.58 -16.41
C ASP A 25 -9.37 10.77 -15.21
N ALA A 26 -8.53 10.62 -14.18
CA ALA A 26 -8.82 9.81 -13.00
C ALA A 26 -10.12 10.19 -12.27
N LYS A 27 -10.49 11.49 -12.27
CA LYS A 27 -11.70 11.99 -11.61
C LYS A 27 -12.93 11.65 -12.44
N THR A 28 -12.86 11.80 -13.75
CA THR A 28 -13.95 11.43 -14.68
C THR A 28 -14.21 9.93 -14.62
N ALA A 29 -13.15 9.10 -14.72
CA ALA A 29 -13.25 7.65 -14.58
C ALA A 29 -13.86 7.22 -13.23
N PHE A 30 -13.49 7.91 -12.14
CA PHE A 30 -14.07 7.62 -10.82
C PHE A 30 -15.56 7.96 -10.76
N SER A 31 -15.94 9.13 -11.27
CA SER A 31 -17.31 9.63 -11.23
C SER A 31 -18.27 8.76 -12.04
N GLN A 32 -17.80 8.09 -13.10
CA GLN A 32 -18.59 7.11 -13.85
C GLN A 32 -18.92 5.86 -13.02
N ILE A 33 -18.04 5.46 -12.09
CA ILE A 33 -18.22 4.27 -11.26
C ILE A 33 -18.91 4.62 -9.92
N GLN A 34 -18.64 5.80 -9.39
CA GLN A 34 -19.12 6.31 -8.11
C GLN A 34 -19.75 7.71 -8.27
N PRO A 35 -20.90 7.82 -8.97
CA PRO A 35 -21.49 9.12 -9.32
C PRO A 35 -21.94 9.94 -8.10
N GLU A 36 -22.20 9.28 -6.97
CA GLU A 36 -22.64 9.92 -5.73
C GLU A 36 -21.49 10.51 -4.90
N TYR A 37 -20.24 10.22 -5.27
CA TYR A 37 -19.06 10.60 -4.48
C TYR A 37 -18.11 11.47 -5.27
N SER A 38 -17.69 12.59 -4.69
CA SER A 38 -16.66 13.44 -5.29
C SER A 38 -15.28 12.82 -5.16
N TYR A 39 -14.54 12.75 -6.27
CA TYR A 39 -13.13 12.37 -6.28
C TYR A 39 -12.28 13.36 -5.47
N LYS A 40 -11.31 12.82 -4.73
CA LYS A 40 -10.32 13.54 -3.93
C LYS A 40 -8.98 13.46 -4.63
N ILE A 41 -8.41 14.62 -4.93
CA ILE A 41 -7.07 14.73 -5.48
C ILE A 41 -6.07 14.36 -4.37
N PRO A 42 -5.11 13.44 -4.60
CA PRO A 42 -4.18 13.01 -3.56
C PRO A 42 -3.30 14.15 -3.04
N SER A 43 -2.81 14.99 -3.96
CA SER A 43 -2.03 16.19 -3.70
C SER A 43 -2.09 17.12 -4.90
N GLU A 44 -2.02 18.43 -4.68
CA GLU A 44 -1.91 19.44 -5.75
C GLU A 44 -0.53 19.44 -6.42
N HIS A 45 0.44 18.68 -5.88
CA HIS A 45 1.74 18.48 -6.51
C HIS A 45 1.57 17.83 -7.89
N SER A 46 2.24 18.35 -8.91
CA SER A 46 2.11 17.91 -10.32
C SER A 46 2.27 16.39 -10.49
N ASN A 47 3.25 15.81 -9.79
CA ASN A 47 3.50 14.36 -9.80
C ASN A 47 2.40 13.46 -9.20
N LEU A 48 1.37 14.02 -8.56
CA LEU A 48 0.26 13.25 -7.98
C LEU A 48 -1.12 13.74 -8.40
N ARG A 49 -1.23 14.99 -8.85
CA ARG A 49 -2.50 15.63 -9.19
C ARG A 49 -3.35 14.79 -10.13
N ASP A 50 -2.71 14.25 -11.17
CA ASP A 50 -3.37 13.49 -12.23
C ASP A 50 -3.17 11.97 -12.11
N VAL A 51 -2.51 11.51 -11.03
CA VAL A 51 -2.26 10.09 -10.80
C VAL A 51 -3.56 9.41 -10.36
N PRO A 52 -3.98 8.31 -11.01
CA PRO A 52 -5.15 7.56 -10.57
C PRO A 52 -4.98 7.03 -9.15
N TYR A 53 -5.93 7.35 -8.30
CA TYR A 53 -5.90 7.05 -6.89
C TYR A 53 -7.24 6.55 -6.39
N VAL A 54 -7.29 5.27 -6.00
CA VAL A 54 -8.52 4.62 -5.54
C VAL A 54 -8.28 3.71 -4.33
N CYS A 55 -9.36 3.46 -3.60
CA CYS A 55 -9.38 2.66 -2.40
C CYS A 55 -10.44 1.57 -2.50
N VAL A 56 -10.09 0.35 -2.11
CA VAL A 56 -11.05 -0.75 -1.92
C VAL A 56 -11.21 -0.99 -0.43
N ARG A 57 -12.44 -0.81 0.04
CA ARG A 57 -12.76 -1.03 1.45
C ARG A 57 -13.09 -2.50 1.69
N ILE A 58 -12.23 -3.18 2.43
CA ILE A 58 -12.37 -4.59 2.77
C ILE A 58 -12.13 -4.77 4.27
N PRO A 59 -13.07 -5.35 5.02
CA PRO A 59 -12.90 -5.59 6.44
C PRO A 59 -11.68 -6.47 6.77
N THR A 60 -11.21 -6.38 8.01
CA THR A 60 -10.14 -7.24 8.53
C THR A 60 -10.49 -8.71 8.35
N GLY A 61 -9.51 -9.53 7.96
CA GLY A 61 -9.74 -10.93 7.59
C GLY A 61 -10.26 -11.15 6.17
N GLY A 62 -10.76 -10.12 5.48
CA GLY A 62 -11.30 -10.23 4.11
C GLY A 62 -10.28 -10.48 2.99
N GLY A 63 -9.02 -10.76 3.32
CA GLY A 63 -7.97 -11.10 2.34
C GLY A 63 -7.41 -9.92 1.54
N LYS A 64 -7.20 -8.76 2.20
CA LYS A 64 -6.63 -7.55 1.57
C LYS A 64 -5.29 -7.79 0.89
N THR A 65 -4.34 -8.40 1.58
CA THR A 65 -3.00 -8.66 1.07
C THR A 65 -3.01 -9.63 -0.13
N LEU A 66 -3.90 -10.63 -0.14
CA LEU A 66 -4.10 -11.50 -1.32
C LEU A 66 -4.61 -10.69 -2.52
N LEU A 67 -5.59 -9.81 -2.28
CA LEU A 67 -6.15 -8.95 -3.31
C LEU A 67 -5.17 -7.92 -3.84
N ALA A 68 -4.29 -7.41 -2.98
CA ALA A 68 -3.18 -6.56 -3.37
C ALA A 68 -2.25 -7.28 -4.38
N SER A 69 -1.85 -8.53 -4.13
CA SER A 69 -1.06 -9.32 -5.10
C SER A 69 -1.79 -9.51 -6.44
N HIS A 70 -3.08 -9.80 -6.41
CA HIS A 70 -3.88 -9.91 -7.64
C HIS A 70 -4.02 -8.58 -8.38
N SER A 71 -4.05 -7.46 -7.66
CA SER A 71 -4.24 -6.14 -8.27
C SER A 71 -3.01 -5.69 -9.03
N ILE A 72 -1.80 -6.01 -8.55
CA ILE A 72 -0.55 -5.76 -9.28
C ILE A 72 -0.62 -6.36 -10.69
N ALA A 73 -0.97 -7.65 -10.77
CA ALA A 73 -1.11 -8.36 -12.04
C ALA A 73 -2.14 -7.72 -12.98
N ARG A 74 -3.28 -7.29 -12.45
CA ARG A 74 -4.34 -6.70 -13.29
C ARG A 74 -4.01 -5.29 -13.76
N ILE A 75 -3.49 -4.45 -12.88
CA ILE A 75 -3.15 -3.05 -13.20
C ILE A 75 -1.97 -3.00 -14.18
N ALA A 76 -0.97 -3.86 -13.99
CA ALA A 76 0.16 -3.98 -14.91
C ALA A 76 -0.31 -4.21 -16.35
N LYS A 77 -1.25 -5.14 -16.55
CA LYS A 77 -1.78 -5.47 -17.87
C LYS A 77 -2.79 -4.46 -18.42
N GLN A 78 -3.67 -3.92 -17.58
CA GLN A 78 -4.85 -3.16 -18.04
C GLN A 78 -4.66 -1.65 -18.06
N TYR A 79 -3.59 -1.14 -17.43
CA TYR A 79 -3.37 0.29 -17.32
C TYR A 79 -1.91 0.68 -17.57
N LEU A 80 -0.96 -0.04 -16.98
CA LEU A 80 0.46 0.28 -17.20
C LEU A 80 0.98 -0.22 -18.54
N ASP A 81 0.26 -1.16 -19.18
CA ASP A 81 0.68 -1.86 -20.40
C ASP A 81 2.14 -2.37 -20.29
N CYS A 82 2.46 -2.98 -19.14
CA CYS A 82 3.80 -3.44 -18.83
C CYS A 82 3.83 -4.92 -18.43
N ASP A 83 4.78 -5.67 -18.99
CA ASP A 83 4.98 -7.08 -18.64
C ASP A 83 5.53 -7.24 -17.22
N PHE A 84 6.43 -6.35 -16.82
CA PHE A 84 7.21 -6.46 -15.60
C PHE A 84 7.19 -5.15 -14.80
N PRO A 85 6.14 -4.92 -13.99
CA PRO A 85 5.97 -3.68 -13.24
C PRO A 85 7.00 -3.55 -12.11
N VAL A 86 7.36 -2.31 -11.77
CA VAL A 86 7.92 -1.97 -10.47
C VAL A 86 6.78 -1.58 -9.54
N THR A 87 6.65 -2.31 -8.44
CA THR A 87 5.62 -2.07 -7.42
C THR A 87 6.26 -1.68 -6.11
N LEU A 88 5.83 -0.55 -5.55
CA LEU A 88 6.10 -0.19 -4.17
C LEU A 88 4.89 -0.60 -3.31
N TRP A 89 5.15 -1.36 -2.24
CA TRP A 89 4.13 -1.87 -1.33
C TRP A 89 4.35 -1.33 0.09
N PRO A 90 3.88 -0.12 0.41
CA PRO A 90 3.93 0.41 1.77
C PRO A 90 3.00 -0.38 2.70
N VAL A 91 3.53 -0.72 3.87
CA VAL A 91 2.82 -1.37 4.98
C VAL A 91 3.00 -0.58 6.28
N PRO A 92 2.13 -0.75 7.29
CA PRO A 92 2.08 0.18 8.42
C PRO A 92 3.16 -0.04 9.49
N SER A 93 3.81 -1.22 9.53
CA SER A 93 4.80 -1.54 10.55
C SER A 93 5.91 -2.45 10.04
N ARG A 94 7.06 -2.45 10.74
CA ARG A 94 8.19 -3.33 10.42
C ARG A 94 7.81 -4.81 10.51
N THR A 95 7.00 -5.20 11.51
CA THR A 95 6.52 -6.58 11.65
C THR A 95 5.69 -7.02 10.45
N ILE A 96 4.75 -6.17 10.00
CA ILE A 96 3.92 -6.48 8.82
C ILE A 96 4.81 -6.50 7.56
N LYS A 97 5.83 -5.63 7.49
CA LYS A 97 6.81 -5.61 6.39
C LYS A 97 7.49 -6.96 6.25
N THR A 98 8.13 -7.45 7.32
CA THR A 98 8.84 -8.73 7.31
C THR A 98 7.90 -9.89 6.96
N GLN A 99 6.72 -9.98 7.61
CA GLN A 99 5.74 -11.02 7.32
C GLN A 99 5.27 -11.01 5.86
N THR A 100 5.01 -9.82 5.30
CA THR A 100 4.57 -9.67 3.91
C THR A 100 5.69 -10.03 2.95
N THR A 101 6.92 -9.59 3.21
CA THR A 101 8.11 -9.94 2.42
C THR A 101 8.35 -11.45 2.41
N GLU A 102 8.31 -12.12 3.56
CA GLU A 102 8.51 -13.58 3.66
C GLU A 102 7.42 -14.34 2.90
N ALA A 103 6.16 -13.92 3.05
CA ALA A 103 5.03 -14.48 2.32
C ALA A 103 5.16 -14.28 0.80
N LEU A 104 5.66 -13.14 0.35
CA LEU A 104 5.90 -12.86 -1.08
C LEU A 104 7.16 -13.56 -1.62
N LYS A 105 8.16 -13.85 -0.79
CA LYS A 105 9.35 -14.60 -1.20
C LYS A 105 9.09 -16.11 -1.33
N ASN A 106 8.13 -16.66 -0.58
CA ASN A 106 7.80 -18.09 -0.59
C ASN A 106 6.93 -18.50 -1.82
N PRO A 107 7.43 -19.31 -2.78
CA PRO A 107 6.66 -19.73 -3.97
C PRO A 107 5.39 -20.54 -3.68
N GLN A 108 5.31 -21.19 -2.52
CA GLN A 108 4.12 -21.95 -2.10
C GLN A 108 3.04 -21.05 -1.47
N HIS A 109 3.39 -19.82 -1.11
CA HIS A 109 2.45 -18.92 -0.49
C HIS A 109 1.47 -18.35 -1.55
N PRO A 110 0.17 -18.23 -1.24
CA PRO A 110 -0.82 -17.73 -2.19
C PRO A 110 -0.49 -16.38 -2.82
N TYR A 111 0.13 -15.46 -2.06
CA TYR A 111 0.52 -14.13 -2.56
C TYR A 111 1.53 -14.23 -3.70
N ARG A 112 2.58 -15.03 -3.51
CA ARG A 112 3.63 -15.24 -4.51
C ARG A 112 3.12 -16.05 -5.70
N ALA A 113 2.32 -17.09 -5.47
CA ALA A 113 1.77 -17.92 -6.53
C ALA A 113 0.97 -17.12 -7.58
N VAL A 114 0.30 -16.04 -7.16
CA VAL A 114 -0.42 -15.12 -8.06
C VAL A 114 0.54 -14.34 -8.96
N LEU A 115 1.61 -13.81 -8.39
CA LEU A 115 2.63 -13.06 -9.12
C LEU A 115 3.38 -13.99 -10.08
N ASP A 116 3.81 -15.16 -9.62
CA ASP A 116 4.51 -16.16 -10.44
C ASP A 116 3.69 -16.61 -11.64
N LYS A 117 2.38 -16.82 -11.45
CA LYS A 117 1.48 -17.19 -12.55
C LYS A 117 1.37 -16.09 -13.60
N THR A 118 1.42 -14.82 -13.20
CA THR A 118 1.23 -13.69 -14.10
C THR A 118 2.53 -13.34 -14.82
N PHE A 119 3.64 -13.35 -14.09
CA PHE A 119 4.94 -12.87 -14.53
C PHE A 119 5.90 -14.01 -14.86
N ASN A 120 5.37 -15.18 -15.23
CA ASN A 120 6.15 -16.36 -15.64
C ASN A 120 7.29 -16.73 -14.65
N ARG A 121 7.05 -16.60 -13.35
CA ARG A 121 8.02 -16.77 -12.25
C ARG A 121 9.19 -15.78 -12.21
N GLU A 122 9.23 -14.80 -13.10
CA GLU A 122 10.18 -13.69 -13.09
C GLU A 122 9.71 -12.61 -12.11
N VAL A 123 9.76 -12.93 -10.82
CA VAL A 123 9.34 -12.06 -9.72
C VAL A 123 10.50 -11.84 -8.75
N MET A 124 10.83 -10.58 -8.49
CA MET A 124 11.82 -10.18 -7.50
C MET A 124 11.14 -9.46 -6.33
N VAL A 125 11.37 -9.94 -5.11
CA VAL A 125 10.78 -9.34 -3.91
C VAL A 125 11.90 -8.90 -2.98
N ILE A 126 11.94 -7.63 -2.64
CA ILE A 126 12.93 -7.05 -1.72
C ILE A 126 12.27 -6.17 -0.67
N GLU A 127 12.96 -5.97 0.45
CA GLU A 127 12.64 -4.85 1.34
C GLU A 127 13.30 -3.58 0.81
N SER A 128 12.76 -2.41 1.16
CA SER A 128 13.34 -1.13 0.73
C SER A 128 14.80 -0.94 1.15
N GLU A 129 15.23 -1.57 2.25
CA GLU A 129 16.58 -1.49 2.79
C GLU A 129 17.58 -2.35 1.99
N ASP A 130 17.07 -3.31 1.21
CA ASP A 130 17.86 -4.23 0.38
C ASP A 130 17.97 -3.75 -1.08
N PHE A 131 17.80 -2.45 -1.33
CA PHE A 131 17.76 -1.89 -2.69
C PHE A 131 19.04 -2.14 -3.48
N ASP A 132 20.18 -2.33 -2.81
CA ASP A 132 21.47 -2.70 -3.40
C ASP A 132 21.46 -4.08 -4.09
N LEU A 133 20.45 -4.92 -3.85
CA LEU A 133 20.29 -6.21 -4.53
C LEU A 133 19.80 -6.06 -5.97
N LEU A 134 19.16 -4.94 -6.30
CA LEU A 134 18.64 -4.67 -7.62
C LEU A 134 19.78 -4.52 -8.61
N ARG A 135 19.60 -5.07 -9.81
CA ARG A 135 20.56 -4.92 -10.92
C ARG A 135 19.86 -4.25 -12.09
N PRO A 136 20.60 -3.52 -12.95
CA PRO A 136 19.98 -2.82 -14.07
C PRO A 136 19.21 -3.75 -15.02
N GLN A 137 19.64 -5.00 -15.16
CA GLN A 137 18.95 -6.01 -15.97
C GLN A 137 17.65 -6.55 -15.36
N ASP A 138 17.38 -6.36 -14.07
CA ASP A 138 16.13 -6.84 -13.47
C ASP A 138 14.94 -6.01 -13.97
N PHE A 139 15.16 -4.71 -14.21
CA PHE A 139 14.14 -3.79 -14.71
C PHE A 139 13.77 -4.13 -16.15
N GLY A 140 12.47 -4.37 -16.38
CA GLY A 140 11.94 -4.80 -17.68
C GLY A 140 12.06 -6.30 -17.94
N ASN A 141 12.69 -7.09 -17.06
CA ASN A 141 12.74 -8.54 -17.16
C ASN A 141 12.08 -9.27 -15.97
N LYS A 142 11.85 -8.56 -14.86
CA LYS A 142 11.22 -9.11 -13.66
C LYS A 142 10.19 -8.15 -13.07
N ALA A 143 9.08 -8.68 -12.59
CA ALA A 143 8.15 -7.93 -11.77
C ALA A 143 8.80 -7.70 -10.40
N ILE A 144 9.12 -6.45 -10.10
CA ILE A 144 9.83 -6.07 -8.87
C ILE A 144 8.80 -5.60 -7.85
N VAL A 145 8.75 -6.26 -6.68
CA VAL A 145 7.90 -5.87 -5.55
C VAL A 145 8.79 -5.44 -4.39
N ILE A 146 8.70 -4.16 -4.03
CA ILE A 146 9.48 -3.53 -2.97
C ILE A 146 8.56 -3.33 -1.77
N VAL A 147 8.76 -4.10 -0.71
CA VAL A 147 7.98 -3.97 0.53
C VAL A 147 8.68 -2.98 1.45
N SER A 148 7.95 -1.99 1.95
CA SER A 148 8.54 -0.93 2.77
C SER A 148 7.56 -0.44 3.82
N THR A 149 8.05 0.26 4.85
CA THR A 149 7.16 1.06 5.68
C THR A 149 7.03 2.46 5.08
N ILE A 150 5.86 3.10 5.23
CA ILE A 150 5.69 4.50 4.78
C ILE A 150 6.68 5.46 5.47
N GLN A 151 7.13 5.09 6.67
CA GLN A 151 8.11 5.87 7.44
C GLN A 151 9.50 5.85 6.82
N ASN A 152 9.87 4.78 6.10
CA ASN A 152 11.20 4.68 5.49
C ASN A 152 11.40 5.79 4.45
N PHE A 153 10.35 6.30 3.82
CA PHE A 153 10.48 7.38 2.85
C PHE A 153 10.41 8.79 3.46
N ARG A 154 10.47 8.93 4.79
CA ARG A 154 10.62 10.23 5.45
C ARG A 154 12.10 10.50 5.68
N VAL A 155 12.62 11.59 5.09
CA VAL A 155 14.04 11.98 5.15
C VAL A 155 14.57 12.11 6.59
N GLU A 156 13.71 12.44 7.55
CA GLU A 156 14.07 12.55 8.97
C GLU A 156 14.53 11.22 9.59
N ASN A 157 14.10 10.08 9.04
CA ASN A 157 14.48 8.75 9.50
C ASN A 157 15.82 8.30 8.92
N GLN A 158 16.60 7.52 9.68
CA GLN A 158 17.89 6.99 9.24
C GLN A 158 17.80 6.19 7.93
N ASP A 159 16.77 5.34 7.81
CA ASP A 159 16.50 4.56 6.59
C ASP A 159 16.10 5.49 5.43
N GLY A 160 15.35 6.55 5.71
CA GLY A 160 15.01 7.58 4.73
C GLY A 160 16.25 8.28 4.19
N ARG A 161 17.17 8.71 5.06
CA ARG A 161 18.43 9.30 4.61
C ARG A 161 19.15 8.40 3.61
N LYS A 162 19.19 7.08 3.84
CA LYS A 162 19.80 6.14 2.89
C LYS A 162 19.05 6.03 1.56
N ILE A 163 17.71 6.07 1.57
CA ILE A 163 16.88 5.99 0.36
C ILE A 163 17.10 7.20 -0.55
N TYR A 164 17.28 8.38 0.04
CA TYR A 164 17.48 9.64 -0.69
C TYR A 164 18.95 9.97 -0.96
N ALA A 165 19.89 9.44 -0.19
CA ALA A 165 21.31 9.73 -0.35
C ALA A 165 21.88 9.16 -1.66
N PHE A 166 22.94 9.80 -2.15
CA PHE A 166 23.71 9.28 -3.28
C PHE A 166 24.36 7.93 -2.93
N ASN A 167 24.21 6.94 -3.81
CA ASN A 167 24.84 5.63 -3.69
C ASN A 167 25.48 5.25 -5.04
N GLU A 168 26.80 5.11 -5.04
CA GLU A 168 27.59 4.78 -6.23
C GLU A 168 27.19 3.45 -6.87
N LYS A 169 26.70 2.47 -6.09
CA LYS A 169 26.26 1.15 -6.60
C LYS A 169 25.07 1.27 -7.54
N LEU A 170 24.29 2.35 -7.43
CA LEU A 170 23.13 2.58 -8.28
C LEU A 170 23.47 3.23 -9.62
N THR A 171 24.71 3.70 -9.83
CA THR A 171 25.12 4.45 -11.03
C THR A 171 24.77 3.73 -12.33
N ALA A 172 25.06 2.43 -12.41
CA ALA A 172 24.78 1.61 -13.59
C ALA A 172 23.29 1.52 -13.96
N HIS A 173 22.38 1.79 -13.02
CA HIS A 173 20.94 1.84 -13.32
C HIS A 173 20.56 3.07 -14.14
N PHE A 174 21.21 4.21 -13.88
CA PHE A 174 20.88 5.48 -14.52
C PHE A 174 21.49 5.62 -15.92
N GLU A 175 22.64 4.98 -16.17
CA GLU A 175 23.31 4.98 -17.48
C GLU A 175 22.44 4.36 -18.60
N ARG A 176 21.51 3.47 -18.23
CA ARG A 176 20.60 2.80 -19.18
C ARG A 176 19.29 3.54 -19.40
N LEU A 177 19.02 4.62 -18.65
CA LEU A 177 17.78 5.37 -18.76
C LEU A 177 17.78 6.24 -20.02
N LEU A 178 16.61 6.38 -20.63
CA LEU A 178 16.43 7.26 -21.79
C LEU A 178 16.63 8.74 -21.39
N PRO A 179 17.15 9.60 -22.29
CA PRO A 179 17.45 11.00 -21.96
C PRO A 179 16.25 11.79 -21.41
N HIS A 180 15.04 11.53 -21.90
CA HIS A 180 13.83 12.21 -21.42
C HIS A 180 13.44 11.80 -19.98
N ILE A 181 13.74 10.57 -19.57
CA ILE A 181 13.54 10.11 -18.19
C ILE A 181 14.56 10.83 -17.30
N GLN A 182 15.83 10.83 -17.70
CA GLN A 182 16.93 11.48 -16.98
C GLN A 182 16.67 12.97 -16.71
N ALA A 183 15.98 13.67 -17.62
CA ALA A 183 15.68 15.09 -17.47
C ALA A 183 14.76 15.42 -16.28
N ASN A 184 13.93 14.46 -15.85
CA ASN A 184 12.93 14.61 -14.80
C ASN A 184 13.41 14.10 -13.42
N LEU A 185 14.67 13.67 -13.34
CA LEU A 185 15.28 13.12 -12.14
C LEU A 185 15.93 14.19 -11.26
N GLU A 186 16.01 13.89 -9.97
CA GLU A 186 16.71 14.75 -9.01
C GLU A 186 18.19 14.85 -9.36
N LYS A 187 18.74 16.07 -9.24
CA LYS A 187 20.15 16.36 -9.47
C LYS A 187 20.86 16.61 -8.15
N ILE A 188 22.13 16.27 -8.10
CA ILE A 188 23.01 16.54 -6.95
C ILE A 188 23.06 18.05 -6.71
N SER A 189 22.72 18.43 -5.50
CA SER A 189 22.70 19.79 -4.99
C SER A 189 23.84 20.03 -3.99
N THR A 190 23.99 21.27 -3.53
CA THR A 190 25.03 21.62 -2.54
C THR A 190 24.82 20.96 -1.18
N THR A 191 23.58 20.66 -0.79
CA THR A 191 23.27 19.95 0.46
C THR A 191 23.72 18.49 0.42
N ASP A 192 23.78 17.89 -0.78
CA ASP A 192 24.23 16.50 -0.95
C ASP A 192 25.75 16.37 -0.86
N LEU A 193 26.52 17.46 -1.02
CA LEU A 193 27.99 17.42 -0.96
C LEU A 193 28.53 17.10 0.43
N GLN A 194 27.71 17.29 1.47
CA GLN A 194 28.06 16.91 2.84
C GLN A 194 27.92 15.40 3.07
N GLU A 195 27.26 14.68 2.16
CA GLU A 195 26.98 13.26 2.24
C GLU A 195 27.80 12.48 1.19
N ASN A 196 28.45 11.38 1.61
CA ASN A 196 28.94 10.32 0.73
C ASN A 196 30.05 10.68 -0.29
N GLY A 197 31.01 11.55 0.07
CA GLY A 197 32.22 11.73 -0.73
C GLY A 197 32.01 12.44 -2.07
N LEU A 198 30.86 13.09 -2.25
CA LEU A 198 30.58 13.93 -3.41
C LEU A 198 31.41 15.21 -3.37
N THR A 199 31.91 15.60 -4.55
CA THR A 199 32.66 16.84 -4.76
C THR A 199 31.82 17.84 -5.53
N SER A 200 32.17 19.12 -5.44
CA SER A 200 31.49 20.20 -6.18
C SER A 200 31.45 19.98 -7.70
N LYS A 201 32.32 19.14 -8.25
CA LYS A 201 32.32 18.74 -9.67
C LYS A 201 31.13 17.87 -10.08
N GLN A 202 30.42 17.28 -9.11
CA GLN A 202 29.26 16.42 -9.35
C GLN A 202 27.93 17.16 -9.21
N THR A 203 27.92 18.40 -8.71
CA THR A 203 26.73 19.24 -8.64
C THR A 203 26.08 19.38 -10.02
N GLY A 204 24.76 19.21 -10.09
CA GLY A 204 23.98 19.27 -11.32
C GLY A 204 23.94 17.96 -12.12
N LYS A 205 24.73 16.93 -11.76
CA LYS A 205 24.57 15.58 -12.31
C LYS A 205 23.38 14.86 -11.65
N ILE A 206 22.90 13.78 -12.26
CA ILE A 206 21.83 12.95 -11.70
C ILE A 206 22.27 12.40 -10.33
N LYS A 207 21.38 12.52 -9.34
CA LYS A 207 21.58 11.94 -8.01
C LYS A 207 21.22 10.46 -8.04
N CYS A 208 22.23 9.58 -8.01
CA CYS A 208 22.02 8.13 -8.04
C CYS A 208 21.53 7.62 -6.68
N SER A 209 20.26 7.85 -6.35
CA SER A 209 19.61 7.40 -5.11
C SER A 209 18.48 6.41 -5.39
N PHE A 210 18.04 5.66 -4.37
CA PHE A 210 16.94 4.71 -4.54
C PHE A 210 15.60 5.42 -4.78
N ALA A 211 15.35 6.55 -4.12
CA ALA A 211 14.18 7.39 -4.41
C ALA A 211 14.13 7.85 -5.88
N ASN A 212 15.28 8.25 -6.43
CA ASN A 212 15.37 8.68 -7.82
C ASN A 212 15.27 7.51 -8.81
N LEU A 213 15.73 6.31 -8.40
CA LEU A 213 15.53 5.09 -9.15
C LEU A 213 14.04 4.72 -9.23
N LEU A 214 13.31 4.78 -8.10
CA LEU A 214 11.87 4.61 -8.10
C LEU A 214 11.19 5.65 -9.02
N ARG A 215 11.59 6.93 -8.90
CA ARG A 215 11.08 8.00 -9.77
C ARG A 215 11.24 7.71 -11.26
N ALA A 216 12.38 7.16 -11.66
CA ALA A 216 12.66 6.80 -13.05
C ALA A 216 11.72 5.70 -13.60
N TYR A 217 11.27 4.78 -12.74
CA TYR A 217 10.42 3.65 -13.13
C TYR A 217 8.95 3.81 -12.75
N GLN A 218 8.56 4.97 -12.19
CA GLN A 218 7.17 5.36 -11.89
C GLN A 218 6.33 4.23 -11.26
N PRO A 219 6.64 3.80 -10.04
CA PRO A 219 6.12 2.56 -9.47
C PRO A 219 4.59 2.57 -9.34
N LEU A 220 3.99 1.40 -9.48
CA LEU A 220 2.65 1.14 -8.96
C LEU A 220 2.73 1.12 -7.44
N VAL A 221 1.90 1.91 -6.75
CA VAL A 221 1.86 1.93 -5.30
C VAL A 221 0.65 1.14 -4.80
N ILE A 222 0.91 0.08 -4.03
CA ILE A 222 -0.13 -0.71 -3.34
C ILE A 222 -0.03 -0.48 -1.84
N VAL A 223 -0.97 0.29 -1.28
CA VAL A 223 -0.98 0.57 0.17
C VAL A 223 -1.89 -0.43 0.87
N ASP A 224 -1.30 -1.32 1.67
CA ASP A 224 -2.05 -2.20 2.56
C ASP A 224 -2.20 -1.55 3.95
N GLU A 225 -3.39 -1.67 4.55
CA GLU A 225 -3.77 -1.01 5.80
C GLU A 225 -3.58 0.52 5.78
N ALA A 226 -4.09 1.17 4.72
CA ALA A 226 -3.86 2.59 4.41
C ALA A 226 -4.30 3.60 5.49
N HIS A 227 -5.08 3.19 6.51
CA HIS A 227 -5.50 4.08 7.59
C HIS A 227 -4.33 4.65 8.42
N ASN A 228 -3.16 3.98 8.41
CA ASN A 228 -1.95 4.46 9.10
C ASN A 228 -1.03 5.31 8.21
N ALA A 229 -1.34 5.43 6.92
CA ALA A 229 -0.45 6.01 5.92
C ALA A 229 -1.01 7.29 5.27
N ARG A 230 -2.07 7.90 5.81
CA ARG A 230 -2.79 9.02 5.16
C ARG A 230 -2.67 10.36 5.90
N THR A 231 -1.47 10.92 5.89
CA THR A 231 -1.22 12.33 6.21
C THR A 231 -0.84 13.09 4.95
N SER A 232 -0.95 14.42 4.93
CA SER A 232 -0.41 15.25 3.83
C SER A 232 1.04 14.89 3.53
N LEU A 233 1.84 14.72 4.59
CA LEU A 233 3.23 14.28 4.52
C LEU A 233 3.41 12.95 3.76
N SER A 234 2.49 12.00 3.87
CA SER A 234 2.58 10.75 3.11
C SER A 234 2.39 10.96 1.62
N PHE A 235 1.49 11.85 1.21
CA PHE A 235 1.34 12.20 -0.20
C PHE A 235 2.51 13.04 -0.70
N ASP A 236 3.07 13.92 0.13
CA ASP A 236 4.28 14.66 -0.23
C ASP A 236 5.44 13.69 -0.53
N VAL A 237 5.61 12.70 0.33
CA VAL A 237 6.56 11.60 0.14
C VAL A 237 6.28 10.83 -1.16
N LEU A 238 5.04 10.41 -1.41
CA LEU A 238 4.69 9.70 -2.65
C LEU A 238 4.92 10.57 -3.89
N SER A 239 4.71 11.89 -3.81
CA SER A 239 4.92 12.79 -4.94
C SER A 239 6.39 12.87 -5.37
N GLN A 240 7.32 12.66 -4.44
CA GLN A 240 8.75 12.58 -4.75
C GLN A 240 9.10 11.32 -5.55
N LEU A 241 8.31 10.25 -5.41
CA LEU A 241 8.53 8.97 -6.09
C LEU A 241 7.85 8.89 -7.47
N SER A 242 7.01 9.87 -7.82
CA SER A 242 6.30 9.96 -9.12
C SER A 242 5.58 8.66 -9.53
N PRO A 243 4.66 8.13 -8.70
CA PRO A 243 3.99 6.86 -8.98
C PRO A 243 3.10 6.95 -10.20
N SER A 244 2.93 5.83 -10.90
CA SER A 244 2.02 5.72 -12.05
C SER A 244 0.56 5.55 -11.64
N ALA A 245 0.32 4.95 -10.48
CA ALA A 245 -1.00 4.71 -9.89
C ALA A 245 -0.88 4.40 -8.40
N ILE A 246 -1.95 4.68 -7.64
CA ILE A 246 -2.04 4.34 -6.22
C ILE A 246 -3.35 3.57 -5.98
N LEU A 247 -3.22 2.34 -5.49
CA LEU A 247 -4.35 1.53 -5.04
C LEU A 247 -4.22 1.21 -3.56
N GLU A 248 -5.28 1.43 -2.81
CA GLU A 248 -5.30 1.15 -1.39
C GLU A 248 -6.28 0.05 -0.99
N PHE A 249 -5.88 -0.71 0.03
CA PHE A 249 -6.74 -1.64 0.72
C PHE A 249 -6.82 -1.26 2.20
N THR A 250 -8.04 -1.10 2.72
CA THR A 250 -8.24 -0.78 4.14
C THR A 250 -9.62 -1.20 4.61
N ALA A 251 -9.76 -1.54 5.90
CA ALA A 251 -11.07 -1.72 6.51
C ALA A 251 -11.74 -0.37 6.86
N THR A 252 -10.93 0.66 7.05
CA THR A 252 -11.33 1.97 7.58
C THR A 252 -10.77 3.07 6.66
N PRO A 253 -11.48 3.43 5.59
CA PRO A 253 -11.03 4.52 4.71
C PRO A 253 -11.03 5.85 5.47
N ASN A 254 -10.09 6.72 5.14
CA ASN A 254 -10.07 8.09 5.64
C ASN A 254 -11.23 8.88 5.03
N THR A 255 -11.98 9.60 5.87
CA THR A 255 -13.13 10.43 5.48
C THR A 255 -12.81 11.93 5.49
N ASP A 256 -11.55 12.31 5.68
CA ASP A 256 -11.11 13.70 5.65
C ASP A 256 -11.50 14.38 4.32
N ARG A 257 -11.84 15.67 4.37
CA ARG A 257 -12.30 16.40 3.18
C ARG A 257 -11.21 16.63 2.15
N LYS A 258 -9.96 16.77 2.58
CA LYS A 258 -8.78 17.06 1.73
C LYS A 258 -7.99 15.79 1.42
N ALA A 259 -7.78 14.92 2.40
CA ALA A 259 -6.98 13.68 2.29
C ALA A 259 -7.83 12.38 2.30
N GLY A 260 -9.11 12.51 1.93
CA GLY A 260 -10.09 11.43 1.95
C GLY A 260 -9.80 10.30 0.95
N SER A 261 -10.43 9.15 1.17
CA SER A 261 -10.26 7.98 0.32
C SER A 261 -11.24 7.99 -0.84
N ASN A 262 -10.74 7.77 -2.05
CA ASN A 262 -11.57 7.53 -3.23
C ASN A 262 -12.06 6.08 -3.21
N VAL A 263 -13.06 5.79 -2.37
CA VAL A 263 -13.57 4.43 -2.20
C VAL A 263 -14.30 3.99 -3.47
N LEU A 264 -13.68 3.08 -4.20
CA LEU A 264 -14.18 2.53 -5.46
C LEU A 264 -15.17 1.38 -5.24
N TYR A 265 -14.97 0.61 -4.18
CA TYR A 265 -15.81 -0.52 -3.82
C TYR A 265 -15.75 -0.79 -2.31
N HIS A 266 -16.88 -1.21 -1.74
CA HIS A 266 -17.02 -1.53 -0.33
C HIS A 266 -17.63 -2.92 -0.15
N VAL A 267 -16.88 -3.80 0.51
CA VAL A 267 -17.38 -5.11 0.92
C VAL A 267 -18.22 -4.96 2.18
N SER A 268 -19.54 -5.17 2.06
CA SER A 268 -20.44 -5.15 3.22
C SER A 268 -20.25 -6.38 4.12
N ALA A 269 -20.72 -6.27 5.36
CA ALA A 269 -20.74 -7.39 6.30
C ALA A 269 -21.57 -8.59 5.80
N SER A 270 -22.62 -8.35 5.01
CA SER A 270 -23.45 -9.41 4.42
C SER A 270 -22.68 -10.26 3.41
N HIS A 271 -21.84 -9.65 2.56
CA HIS A 271 -20.98 -10.38 1.63
C HIS A 271 -19.97 -11.27 2.37
N LEU A 272 -19.39 -10.77 3.47
CA LEU A 272 -18.47 -11.57 4.27
C LEU A 272 -19.17 -12.71 5.01
N LYS A 273 -20.40 -12.49 5.51
CA LYS A 273 -21.21 -13.53 6.14
C LYS A 273 -21.54 -14.67 5.15
N ALA A 274 -21.95 -14.32 3.93
CA ALA A 274 -22.29 -15.30 2.88
C ALA A 274 -21.09 -16.18 2.49
N GLU A 275 -19.88 -15.69 2.72
CA GLU A 275 -18.62 -16.34 2.42
C GLU A 275 -17.93 -16.89 3.68
N GLU A 276 -18.63 -16.97 4.81
CA GLU A 276 -18.11 -17.50 6.09
C GLU A 276 -16.81 -16.81 6.58
N MET A 277 -16.59 -15.56 6.16
CA MET A 277 -15.39 -14.78 6.50
C MET A 277 -15.47 -14.09 7.87
N ILE A 278 -16.64 -14.13 8.51
CA ILE A 278 -16.87 -13.58 9.85
C ILE A 278 -17.44 -14.69 10.73
N LYS A 279 -16.82 -14.91 11.89
CA LYS A 279 -17.39 -15.79 12.92
C LYS A 279 -18.59 -15.08 13.56
N LEU A 280 -19.77 -15.66 13.40
CA LEU A 280 -21.01 -15.23 14.05
C LEU A 280 -21.30 -16.13 15.26
N PRO A 281 -21.93 -15.60 16.33
CA PRO A 281 -22.62 -14.30 16.41
C PRO A 281 -21.75 -13.13 16.86
N ILE A 282 -21.97 -11.95 16.26
CA ILE A 282 -21.55 -10.66 16.84
C ILE A 282 -22.71 -10.17 17.71
N VAL A 283 -22.47 -10.02 19.01
CA VAL A 283 -23.45 -9.46 19.96
C VAL A 283 -23.08 -8.01 20.24
N LEU A 284 -23.97 -7.08 19.89
CA LEU A 284 -23.83 -5.66 20.19
C LEU A 284 -24.71 -5.32 21.39
N THR A 285 -24.10 -4.74 22.42
CA THR A 285 -24.80 -4.25 23.62
C THR A 285 -24.48 -2.77 23.80
N GLU A 286 -25.51 -1.92 23.81
CA GLU A 286 -25.36 -0.50 24.11
C GLU A 286 -25.43 -0.26 25.63
N HIS A 287 -24.61 0.69 26.12
CA HIS A 287 -24.56 1.08 27.52
C HIS A 287 -24.72 2.60 27.63
N HIS A 288 -25.36 3.10 28.70
CA HIS A 288 -25.66 4.53 28.84
C HIS A 288 -24.42 5.38 29.15
N ASN A 289 -23.42 4.80 29.81
CA ASN A 289 -22.16 5.46 30.13
C ASN A 289 -20.98 4.47 30.04
N TRP A 290 -19.76 5.01 30.04
CA TRP A 290 -18.55 4.22 29.86
C TRP A 290 -18.27 3.29 31.04
N GLN A 291 -18.68 3.67 32.27
CA GLN A 291 -18.53 2.83 33.46
C GLN A 291 -19.34 1.54 33.31
N GLN A 292 -20.61 1.66 32.91
CA GLN A 292 -21.47 0.51 32.63
C GLN A 292 -20.91 -0.38 31.51
N ALA A 293 -20.30 0.21 30.48
CA ALA A 293 -19.65 -0.55 29.42
C ALA A 293 -18.43 -1.35 29.93
N ILE A 294 -17.64 -0.77 30.84
CA ILE A 294 -16.51 -1.46 31.48
C ILE A 294 -17.02 -2.59 32.37
N ASP A 295 -18.00 -2.32 33.25
CA ASP A 295 -18.57 -3.33 34.14
C ASP A 295 -19.16 -4.49 33.35
N GLY A 296 -19.94 -4.19 32.30
CA GLY A 296 -20.49 -5.18 31.38
C GLY A 296 -19.42 -6.02 30.69
N ALA A 297 -18.32 -5.41 30.24
CA ALA A 297 -17.20 -6.11 29.62
C ALA A 297 -16.48 -7.06 30.60
N VAL A 298 -16.27 -6.63 31.85
CA VAL A 298 -15.63 -7.45 32.90
C VAL A 298 -16.51 -8.65 33.25
N ILE A 299 -17.81 -8.42 33.47
CA ILE A 299 -18.79 -9.47 33.78
C ILE A 299 -18.84 -10.47 32.63
N ASN A 300 -18.98 -10.01 31.39
CA ASN A 300 -19.04 -10.88 30.21
C ASN A 300 -17.74 -11.69 30.03
N ARG A 301 -16.56 -11.09 30.20
CA ARG A 301 -15.29 -11.84 30.15
C ARG A 301 -15.24 -12.91 31.25
N GLY A 302 -15.71 -12.60 32.45
CA GLY A 302 -15.80 -13.56 33.56
C GLY A 302 -16.70 -14.76 33.21
N ALA A 303 -17.89 -14.49 32.68
CA ALA A 303 -18.82 -15.54 32.24
C ALA A 303 -18.24 -16.39 31.10
N LEU A 304 -17.58 -15.76 30.12
CA LEU A 304 -16.89 -16.46 29.04
C LEU A 304 -15.72 -17.31 29.57
N ALA A 305 -15.00 -16.84 30.58
CA ALA A 305 -13.87 -17.58 31.16
C ALA A 305 -14.34 -18.85 31.88
N GLN A 306 -15.49 -18.81 32.54
CA GLN A 306 -16.10 -20.02 33.12
C GLN A 306 -16.51 -21.00 32.03
N LYS A 307 -17.13 -20.53 30.94
CA LYS A 307 -17.51 -21.39 29.81
C LYS A 307 -16.30 -22.03 29.11
N ALA A 308 -15.23 -21.26 28.94
CA ALA A 308 -14.00 -21.70 28.29
C ALA A 308 -13.30 -22.87 29.01
N GLN A 309 -13.58 -23.11 30.30
CA GLN A 309 -13.03 -24.26 31.04
C GLN A 309 -13.57 -25.61 30.56
N TYR A 310 -14.71 -25.62 29.86
CA TYR A 310 -15.35 -26.82 29.34
C TYR A 310 -15.01 -27.10 27.88
N GLU A 311 -14.20 -26.24 27.24
CA GLU A 311 -13.74 -26.44 25.87
C GLU A 311 -12.55 -27.42 25.87
N SER A 312 -12.49 -28.29 24.85
CA SER A 312 -11.39 -29.25 24.70
C SER A 312 -10.06 -28.58 24.33
N GLU A 313 -10.13 -27.45 23.65
CA GLU A 313 -8.97 -26.61 23.32
C GLU A 313 -8.86 -25.46 24.32
N TYR A 314 -7.63 -25.02 24.60
CA TYR A 314 -7.41 -23.88 25.47
C TYR A 314 -7.99 -22.60 24.86
N VAL A 315 -9.05 -22.07 25.47
CA VAL A 315 -9.67 -20.80 25.10
C VAL A 315 -9.43 -19.76 26.20
N ARG A 316 -8.87 -18.61 25.82
CA ARG A 316 -8.68 -17.46 26.73
C ARG A 316 -9.52 -16.26 26.27
N PRO A 317 -10.65 -15.97 26.93
CA PRO A 317 -11.43 -14.78 26.64
C PRO A 317 -10.65 -13.50 26.96
N ILE A 318 -10.68 -12.56 26.02
CA ILE A 318 -10.04 -11.24 26.14
C ILE A 318 -11.08 -10.14 25.95
N TYR A 319 -10.86 -8.99 26.58
CA TYR A 319 -11.54 -7.75 26.22
C TYR A 319 -10.50 -6.73 25.78
N CYS A 320 -10.93 -5.78 24.94
CA CYS A 320 -10.11 -4.66 24.51
C CYS A 320 -10.92 -3.38 24.71
N PHE A 321 -10.35 -2.40 25.42
CA PHE A 321 -10.95 -1.08 25.56
C PHE A 321 -10.32 -0.13 24.56
N LYS A 322 -11.16 0.49 23.73
CA LYS A 322 -10.73 1.59 22.85
C LYS A 322 -11.18 2.90 23.48
N LEU A 323 -10.21 3.73 23.87
CA LEU A 323 -10.44 5.07 24.38
C LEU A 323 -10.24 6.09 23.25
N SER A 324 -11.17 7.03 23.11
CA SER A 324 -11.02 8.19 22.24
C SER A 324 -11.01 9.45 23.09
N ARG A 325 -10.08 10.38 22.83
CA ARG A 325 -10.12 11.70 23.48
C ARG A 325 -11.42 12.39 23.07
N LYS A 326 -12.17 12.95 24.03
CA LYS A 326 -13.17 13.96 23.73
C LYS A 326 -12.42 15.19 23.21
N THR A 327 -12.54 15.49 21.93
CA THR A 327 -12.23 16.82 21.43
C THR A 327 -13.21 17.78 22.11
N ALA A 328 -12.69 18.69 22.94
CA ALA A 328 -13.47 19.83 23.39
C ALA A 328 -13.93 20.57 22.13
N LYS A 329 -15.25 20.75 21.99
CA LYS A 329 -15.84 21.53 20.91
C LYS A 329 -15.50 23.01 21.06
#